data_AF-A0A016W5J4-F1
#
_entry.id   AF-A0A016W5J4-F1
#
_cell.length_a   1.000
_cell.length_b   1.000
_cell.length_c   1.000
_cell.angle_alpha   90.00
_cell.angle_beta   90.00
_cell.angle_gamma   90.00
#
_symmetry.space_group_name_H-M   'P 1'
#
loop_
_entity.id
_entity.type
_entity.pdbx_description
1 polymer ?
#
loop_
_entity_poly.entity_id
_entity_poly.type
_entity_poly.pdbx_seq_one_letter_code
_entity_poly.pdbx_strand_id
1 'polypeptide(L)'
;MNLRIFQNHKNGPGRYCLCHKMRTAAVQHGLVHKGPNADALYRIPHSEKKGLDGSFNKFAPPITLAPGTYAPWNYQNTLFHGRAFFTLILLATVGSRATDLWRSYFAQKLLHMVGETVAFYPANAIQTRDFHYFDDIRSEE
;
A
#
# COMPACT_ATOMS: atom_id res chain seq x y z
N MET A 1 11.89 -5.09 -20.67
CA MET A 1 10.60 -5.63 -21.14
C MET A 1 10.76 -7.14 -21.27
N ASN A 2 10.01 -7.94 -20.48
CA ASN A 2 9.93 -9.38 -20.67
C ASN A 2 8.53 -9.86 -20.25
N LEU A 3 7.57 -9.72 -21.17
CA LEU A 3 6.16 -10.08 -21.03
C LEU A 3 5.92 -11.59 -20.77
N ARG A 4 6.97 -12.42 -20.85
CA ARG A 4 6.89 -13.88 -20.71
C ARG A 4 6.55 -14.36 -19.30
N ILE A 5 6.87 -13.58 -18.27
CA ILE A 5 6.58 -13.96 -16.87
C ILE A 5 5.07 -13.94 -16.58
N PHE A 6 4.32 -13.04 -17.22
CA PHE A 6 2.87 -12.95 -17.06
C PHE A 6 2.10 -13.98 -17.90
N GLN A 7 2.67 -14.43 -19.03
CA GLN A 7 2.00 -15.37 -19.94
C GLN A 7 1.87 -16.79 -19.36
N ASN A 8 2.78 -17.20 -18.47
CA ASN A 8 2.83 -18.56 -17.93
C ASN A 8 2.23 -18.71 -16.53
N HIS A 9 1.68 -17.65 -15.94
CA HIS A 9 1.08 -17.73 -14.61
C HIS A 9 -0.33 -18.36 -14.71
N LYS A 10 -0.43 -19.66 -14.45
CA LYS A 10 -1.74 -20.34 -14.33
C LYS A 10 -2.40 -19.94 -13.02
N ASN A 11 -3.38 -19.04 -13.12
CA ASN A 11 -4.24 -18.65 -12.01
C ASN A 11 -5.23 -19.80 -11.73
N GLY A 12 -4.99 -20.55 -10.66
CA GLY A 12 -5.98 -21.52 -10.15
C GLY A 12 -7.28 -20.83 -9.70
N PRO A 13 -8.34 -21.59 -9.40
CA PRO A 13 -9.70 -21.09 -9.18
C PRO A 13 -9.87 -20.10 -8.00
N GLY A 14 -8.84 -19.89 -7.17
CA GLY A 14 -8.80 -18.88 -6.10
C GLY A 14 -7.80 -17.74 -6.31
N ARG A 15 -7.26 -17.52 -7.53
CA ARG A 15 -6.25 -16.48 -7.79
C ARG A 15 -6.80 -15.27 -8.53
N TYR A 16 -6.46 -14.10 -8.01
CA TYR A 16 -6.69 -12.77 -8.57
C TYR A 16 -6.42 -12.73 -10.09
N CYS A 17 -7.41 -12.28 -10.86
CA CYS A 17 -7.33 -12.16 -12.32
C CYS A 17 -6.97 -10.73 -12.73
N LEU A 18 -6.15 -10.61 -13.80
CA LEU A 18 -5.79 -9.31 -14.36
C LEU A 18 -7.01 -8.72 -15.08
N CYS A 19 -7.64 -7.71 -14.48
CA CYS A 19 -8.77 -7.03 -15.08
C CYS A 19 -8.30 -5.90 -15.99
N HIS A 20 -8.60 -5.99 -17.28
CA HIS A 20 -8.17 -5.02 -18.29
C HIS A 20 -9.04 -3.76 -18.34
N LYS A 21 -10.19 -3.77 -17.67
CA LYS A 21 -11.14 -2.67 -17.65
C LYS A 21 -11.75 -2.52 -16.26
N MET A 22 -11.04 -1.84 -15.37
CA MET A 22 -11.58 -1.38 -14.10
C MET A 22 -11.69 0.12 -14.10
N ARG A 23 -12.69 0.62 -13.40
CA ARG A 23 -12.75 2.03 -13.02
C ARG A 23 -11.51 2.37 -12.21
N THR A 24 -10.92 3.52 -12.47
CA THR A 24 -9.79 4.03 -11.70
C THR A 24 -10.16 4.10 -10.22
N ALA A 25 -9.34 3.48 -9.38
CA ALA A 25 -9.52 3.52 -7.94
C ALA A 25 -9.49 4.96 -7.42
N ALA A 26 -10.37 5.27 -6.46
CA ALA A 26 -10.51 6.60 -5.92
C ALA A 26 -9.33 6.97 -5.00
N VAL A 27 -8.68 5.95 -4.43
CA VAL A 27 -7.41 6.09 -3.70
C VAL A 27 -6.38 5.18 -4.35
N GLN A 28 -5.19 5.72 -4.58
CA GLN A 28 -4.08 5.00 -5.21
C GLN A 28 -2.86 5.11 -4.31
N HIS A 29 -2.42 3.99 -3.76
CA HIS A 29 -1.23 3.91 -2.93
C HIS A 29 -0.07 3.31 -3.72
N GLY A 30 1.05 4.02 -3.81
CA GLY A 30 2.29 3.48 -4.34
C GLY A 30 3.11 2.84 -3.23
N LEU A 31 3.65 1.64 -3.49
CA LEU A 31 4.61 1.04 -2.55
C LEU A 31 5.88 1.91 -2.46
N VAL A 32 6.44 1.98 -1.26
CA VAL A 32 7.67 2.73 -0.99
C VAL A 32 8.78 1.74 -0.68
N HIS A 33 9.84 1.75 -1.46
CA HIS A 33 11.02 0.94 -1.18
C HIS A 33 11.72 1.46 0.08
N LYS A 34 12.13 0.54 0.97
CA LYS A 34 12.67 0.86 2.32
C LYS A 34 11.67 1.62 3.21
N GLY A 35 10.38 1.59 2.87
CA GLY A 35 9.32 2.24 3.64
C GLY A 35 9.04 1.54 4.98
N PRO A 36 8.32 2.18 5.91
CA PRO A 36 8.09 1.62 7.24
C PRO A 36 6.94 0.59 7.29
N ASN A 37 6.17 0.44 6.21
CA ASN A 37 4.91 -0.32 6.22
C ASN A 37 5.07 -1.66 5.47
N ALA A 38 4.65 -1.73 4.20
CA ALA A 38 4.66 -2.97 3.43
C ALA A 38 6.06 -3.62 3.32
N ASP A 39 7.11 -2.80 3.19
CA ASP A 39 8.51 -3.27 3.21
C ASP A 39 8.90 -3.85 4.56
N ALA A 40 8.51 -3.21 5.67
CA ALA A 40 8.79 -3.71 7.02
C ALA A 40 8.06 -5.03 7.29
N LEU A 41 6.76 -5.14 6.94
CA LEU A 41 6.00 -6.39 7.07
C LEU A 41 6.60 -7.52 6.22
N TYR A 42 7.13 -7.21 5.04
CA TYR A 42 7.84 -8.17 4.22
C TYR A 42 9.19 -8.60 4.84
N ARG A 43 9.92 -7.66 5.46
CA ARG A 43 11.23 -7.89 6.07
C ARG A 43 11.18 -8.65 7.39
N ILE A 44 10.17 -8.43 8.24
CA ILE A 44 10.05 -9.09 9.56
C ILE A 44 10.13 -10.63 9.48
N PRO A 45 9.29 -11.34 8.69
CA PRO A 45 9.36 -12.80 8.59
C PRO A 45 10.58 -13.29 7.80
N HIS A 46 11.33 -12.37 7.19
CA HIS A 46 12.46 -12.68 6.33
C HIS A 46 13.80 -12.15 6.89
N SER A 47 13.81 -11.66 8.13
CA SER A 47 14.96 -11.00 8.75
C SER A 47 16.16 -11.95 8.95
N GLU A 48 15.90 -13.25 9.08
CA GLU A 48 16.94 -14.29 9.22
C GLU A 48 17.66 -14.60 7.90
N LYS A 49 17.08 -14.24 6.75
CA LYS A 49 17.73 -14.38 5.45
C LYS A 49 18.67 -13.19 5.23
N LYS A 50 19.92 -13.33 5.68
CA LYS A 50 21.02 -12.40 5.36
C LYS A 50 21.03 -12.12 3.85
N GLY A 51 20.86 -10.86 3.46
CA GLY A 51 20.99 -10.42 2.05
C GLY A 51 19.69 -10.19 1.29
N LEU A 52 18.53 -10.07 1.95
CA LEU A 52 17.33 -9.56 1.29
C LEU A 52 17.42 -8.06 1.03
N ASP A 53 18.24 -7.70 0.05
CA ASP A 53 18.11 -6.48 -0.75
C ASP A 53 16.96 -6.66 -1.76
N GLY A 54 15.83 -7.15 -1.25
CA GLY A 54 14.66 -7.52 -2.03
C GLY A 54 13.94 -6.27 -2.50
N SER A 55 14.37 -5.70 -3.63
CA SER A 55 13.61 -4.63 -4.26
C SER A 55 12.24 -5.14 -4.74
N PHE A 56 11.20 -4.35 -4.50
CA PHE A 56 9.89 -4.63 -5.06
C PHE A 56 9.96 -4.62 -6.59
N ASN A 57 9.23 -5.53 -7.23
CA ASN A 57 9.17 -5.56 -8.67
C ASN A 57 8.43 -4.32 -9.20
N LYS A 58 9.19 -3.41 -9.84
CA LYS A 58 8.69 -2.20 -10.52
C LYS A 58 7.70 -2.46 -11.65
N PHE A 59 7.63 -3.69 -12.16
CA PHE A 59 6.70 -4.10 -13.22
C PHE A 59 5.53 -4.94 -12.67
N ALA A 60 5.37 -5.05 -11.35
CA ALA A 60 4.21 -5.75 -10.80
C ALA A 60 2.91 -5.05 -11.21
N PRO A 61 1.86 -5.81 -11.60
CA PRO A 61 0.58 -5.22 -11.95
C PRO A 61 -0.04 -4.59 -10.69
N PRO A 62 -0.71 -3.43 -10.82
CA PRO A 62 -1.45 -2.84 -9.73
C PRO A 62 -2.53 -3.80 -9.22
N ILE A 63 -2.78 -3.79 -7.91
CA ILE A 63 -3.79 -4.62 -7.25
C ILE A 63 -4.88 -3.69 -6.73
N THR A 64 -6.13 -3.95 -7.10
CA THR A 64 -7.28 -3.24 -6.51
C THR A 64 -7.97 -4.15 -5.52
N LEU A 65 -8.30 -3.63 -4.35
CA LEU A 65 -9.01 -4.39 -3.34
C LEU A 65 -10.50 -4.41 -3.65
N ALA A 66 -11.08 -5.61 -3.63
CA ALA A 66 -12.51 -5.80 -3.72
C ALA A 66 -13.19 -5.35 -2.41
N PRO A 67 -14.46 -4.93 -2.45
CA PRO A 67 -15.24 -4.67 -1.24
C PRO A 67 -15.19 -5.87 -0.27
N GLY A 68 -14.86 -5.59 0.99
CA GLY A 68 -14.68 -6.63 2.02
C GLY A 68 -13.23 -7.09 2.22
N THR A 69 -12.31 -6.72 1.32
CA THR A 69 -10.87 -6.94 1.48
C THR A 69 -10.20 -5.64 1.93
N TYR A 70 -9.33 -5.72 2.93
CA TYR A 70 -8.67 -4.54 3.50
C TYR A 70 -7.17 -4.73 3.58
N ALA A 71 -6.42 -3.70 3.19
CA ALA A 71 -5.00 -3.61 3.45
C ALA A 71 -4.63 -2.17 3.84
N PRO A 72 -3.78 -1.98 4.85
CA PRO A 72 -3.42 -0.65 5.28
C PRO A 72 -2.48 0.06 4.30
N TRP A 73 -2.50 1.39 4.32
CA TRP A 73 -1.54 2.23 3.57
C TRP A 73 -1.07 3.44 4.37
N ASN A 74 0.07 4.02 3.96
CA ASN A 74 0.59 5.29 4.47
C ASN A 74 0.21 6.46 3.53
N TYR A 75 -0.06 7.66 4.04
CA TYR A 75 -0.30 8.85 3.22
C TYR A 75 0.89 9.30 2.36
N GLN A 76 2.13 9.01 2.78
CA GLN A 76 3.39 9.51 2.18
C GLN A 76 3.56 9.21 0.68
N ASN A 77 2.80 8.26 0.13
CA ASN A 77 2.78 7.94 -1.30
C ASN A 77 1.37 7.54 -1.75
N THR A 78 0.38 8.37 -1.41
CA THR A 78 -1.03 8.11 -1.73
C THR A 78 -1.66 9.27 -2.48
N LEU A 79 -2.23 8.98 -3.64
CA LEU A 79 -3.03 9.91 -4.43
C LEU A 79 -4.51 9.72 -4.10
N PHE A 80 -5.20 10.83 -3.83
CA PHE A 80 -6.65 10.85 -3.62
C PHE A 80 -7.34 11.53 -4.80
N HIS A 81 -8.26 10.83 -5.44
CA HIS A 81 -9.20 11.45 -6.36
C HIS A 81 -10.21 12.30 -5.57
N GLY A 82 -10.76 13.36 -6.16
CA GLY A 82 -11.75 14.23 -5.48
C GLY A 82 -12.97 13.48 -4.92
N ARG A 83 -13.29 12.35 -5.54
CA ARG A 83 -14.36 11.42 -5.13
C ARG A 83 -14.07 10.70 -3.81
N ALA A 84 -12.84 10.73 -3.31
CA ALA A 84 -12.43 10.16 -2.04
C ALA A 84 -12.18 11.21 -0.93
N PHE A 85 -12.38 12.51 -1.19
CA PHE A 85 -12.03 13.56 -0.23
C PHE A 85 -12.77 13.48 1.11
N PHE A 86 -13.98 12.90 1.11
CA PHE A 86 -14.72 12.62 2.34
C PHE A 86 -13.98 11.64 3.29
N THR A 87 -12.93 10.96 2.83
CA THR A 87 -12.10 10.06 3.64
C THR A 87 -10.85 10.70 4.25
N LEU A 88 -10.63 12.00 4.02
CA LEU A 88 -9.43 12.72 4.50
C LEU A 88 -9.51 13.17 5.98
N ILE A 89 -10.41 12.57 6.75
CA ILE A 89 -10.55 12.85 8.18
C ILE A 89 -9.32 12.30 8.91
N LEU A 90 -8.71 13.12 9.76
CA LEU A 90 -7.60 12.75 10.63
C LEU A 90 -8.09 12.54 12.07
N LEU A 91 -7.53 11.53 12.73
CA LEU A 91 -7.74 11.31 14.16
C LEU A 91 -6.78 12.23 14.93
N ALA A 92 -7.31 13.13 15.75
CA ALA A 92 -6.50 14.16 16.41
C ALA A 92 -5.76 13.68 17.67
N THR A 93 -6.09 12.49 18.19
CA THR A 93 -5.68 12.04 19.54
C THR A 93 -4.68 10.89 19.54
N VAL A 94 -4.21 10.43 18.38
CA VAL A 94 -3.27 9.29 18.29
C VAL A 94 -2.02 9.68 17.50
N GLY A 95 -0.90 9.02 17.80
CA GLY A 95 0.38 9.27 17.11
C GLY A 95 0.26 9.18 15.58
N SER A 96 1.14 9.88 14.87
CA SER A 96 1.00 10.13 13.43
C SER A 96 0.88 8.83 12.61
N ARG A 97 1.71 7.83 12.90
CA ARG A 97 1.68 6.52 12.24
C ARG A 97 0.41 5.72 12.53
N ALA A 98 -0.05 5.75 13.78
CA ALA A 98 -1.29 5.08 14.17
C ALA A 98 -2.49 5.74 13.48
N THR A 99 -2.50 7.07 13.39
CA THR A 99 -3.52 7.83 12.68
C THR A 99 -3.63 7.38 11.23
N ASP A 100 -2.52 7.24 10.52
CA ASP A 100 -2.52 6.80 9.12
C ASP A 100 -3.05 5.39 8.93
N LEU A 101 -2.63 4.47 9.81
CA LEU A 101 -3.06 3.09 9.77
C LEU A 101 -4.58 2.99 9.96
N TRP A 102 -5.10 3.58 11.04
CA TRP A 102 -6.53 3.56 11.34
C TRP A 102 -7.35 4.29 10.28
N ARG A 103 -6.87 5.44 9.80
CA ARG A 103 -7.51 6.18 8.72
C ARG A 103 -7.62 5.34 7.46
N SER A 104 -6.59 4.56 7.11
CA SER A 104 -6.63 3.73 5.91
C SER A 104 -7.73 2.66 5.96
N TYR A 105 -7.97 2.03 7.11
CA TYR A 105 -9.05 1.06 7.28
C TYR A 105 -10.43 1.74 7.24
N PHE A 106 -10.58 2.86 7.93
CA PHE A 106 -11.83 3.61 7.94
C PHE A 106 -12.17 4.13 6.54
N ALA A 107 -11.20 4.72 5.84
CA ALA A 107 -11.34 5.18 4.47
C ALA A 107 -11.78 4.07 3.52
N GLN A 108 -11.16 2.87 3.59
CA GLN A 108 -11.57 1.72 2.77
C GLN A 108 -13.03 1.35 3.00
N LYS A 109 -13.46 1.31 4.26
CA LYS A 109 -14.84 0.97 4.58
C LYS A 109 -15.80 1.98 3.95
N LEU A 110 -15.51 3.27 4.07
CA LEU A 110 -16.35 4.31 3.46
C LEU A 110 -16.35 4.24 1.92
N LEU A 111 -15.18 4.04 1.30
CA LEU A 111 -15.05 3.89 -0.15
C LEU A 111 -15.89 2.72 -0.66
N HIS A 112 -15.77 1.55 -0.01
CA HIS A 112 -16.54 0.37 -0.38
C HIS A 112 -18.06 0.59 -0.27
N MET A 113 -18.52 1.40 0.70
CA MET A 113 -19.95 1.73 0.85
C MET A 113 -20.50 2.57 -0.31
N VAL A 114 -19.67 3.41 -0.94
CA VAL A 114 -20.06 4.24 -2.10
C VAL A 114 -19.67 3.62 -3.44
N GLY A 115 -19.28 2.33 -3.45
CA GLY A 115 -18.87 1.61 -4.67
C GLY A 115 -17.53 2.06 -5.24
N GLU A 116 -16.68 2.67 -4.40
CA GLU A 116 -15.31 3.07 -4.74
C GLU A 116 -14.31 2.06 -4.19
N THR A 117 -13.10 2.07 -4.74
CA THR A 117 -12.04 1.13 -4.37
C THR A 117 -10.72 1.83 -4.13
N VAL A 118 -9.79 1.10 -3.50
CA VAL A 118 -8.38 1.45 -3.37
C VAL A 118 -7.53 0.55 -4.26
N ALA A 119 -6.50 1.11 -4.87
CA ALA A 119 -5.49 0.37 -5.62
C ALA A 119 -4.08 0.56 -5.06
N PHE A 120 -3.30 -0.51 -5.10
CA PHE A 120 -1.89 -0.58 -4.72
C PHE A 120 -1.03 -0.71 -5.97
N TYR A 121 -0.14 0.23 -6.18
CA TYR A 121 0.77 0.31 -7.31
C TYR A 121 2.16 -0.22 -6.94
N PRO A 122 2.92 -0.75 -7.92
CA PRO A 122 4.29 -1.18 -7.69
C PRO A 122 5.16 -0.06 -7.13
N ALA A 123 6.31 -0.43 -6.55
CA ALA A 123 7.15 0.55 -5.90
C ALA A 123 7.62 1.63 -6.89
N ASN A 124 7.26 2.87 -6.56
CA ASN A 124 7.54 4.07 -7.38
C ASN A 124 8.17 5.20 -6.55
N ALA A 125 8.37 4.99 -5.25
CA ALA A 125 9.08 5.91 -4.36
C ALA A 125 10.12 5.17 -3.53
N ILE A 126 11.17 5.88 -3.11
CA ILE A 126 12.22 5.38 -2.22
C ILE A 126 12.24 6.28 -1.00
N GLN A 127 12.16 5.69 0.19
CA GLN A 127 12.35 6.44 1.44
C GLN A 127 13.85 6.47 1.78
N THR A 128 14.43 7.66 1.75
CA THR A 128 15.76 7.92 2.30
C THR A 128 15.58 8.35 3.76
N ARG A 129 16.25 7.67 4.70
CA ARG A 129 16.24 8.05 6.11
C ARG A 129 17.57 8.70 6.45
N ASP A 130 17.51 9.92 6.97
CA ASP A 130 18.66 10.57 7.59
C ASP A 130 18.82 10.10 9.06
N PHE A 131 19.98 10.38 9.65
CA PHE A 131 20.38 9.92 10.99
C PHE A 131 19.41 10.32 12.13
N HIS A 132 18.52 11.29 11.92
CA HIS A 132 17.55 11.76 12.91
C HIS A 132 16.32 10.84 13.11
N TYR A 133 16.23 9.72 12.38
CA TYR A 133 15.10 8.77 12.50
C TYR A 133 14.91 8.14 13.89
N PHE A 134 15.97 8.04 14.70
CA PHE A 134 15.87 7.43 16.03
C PHE A 134 15.10 8.28 17.04
N ASP A 135 15.09 9.60 16.86
CA ASP A 135 14.38 10.53 17.75
C ASP A 135 12.87 10.52 17.50
N ASP A 136 12.44 10.33 16.25
CA ASP A 136 11.03 10.20 15.86
C ASP A 136 10.38 8.89 16.36
N ILE A 137 11.16 7.83 16.58
CA ILE A 137 10.63 6.60 17.19
C ILE A 137 10.35 6.82 18.67
N ARG A 138 11.21 7.57 19.37
CA ARG A 138 11.08 7.85 20.81
C ARG A 138 10.01 8.88 21.13
N SER A 139 9.62 9.72 20.18
CA SER A 139 8.59 10.74 20.37
C SER A 139 7.16 10.24 20.13
N GLU A 140 7.00 9.00 19.66
CA GLU A 140 5.71 8.34 19.40
C GLU A 140 5.33 7.28 20.45
N GLU A 141 6.13 7.10 21.51
CA GLU A 141 5.77 6.38 22.76
C GLU A 141 5.09 7.31 23.77
#